data_AF-A0A7J5EII1-F1
#
_entry.id   AF-A0A7J5EII1-F1
#
_cell.length_a   1.000
_cell.length_b   1.000
_cell.length_c   1.000
_cell.angle_alpha   90.00
_cell.angle_beta   90.00
_cell.angle_gamma   90.00
#
_symmetry.space_group_name_H-M   'P 1'
#
loop_
_entity.id
_entity.type
_entity.pdbx_description
1 polymer ?
#
loop_
_entity_poly.entity_id
_entity_poly.type
_entity_poly.pdbx_seq_one_letter_code
_entity_poly.pdbx_strand_id
1 'polypeptide(L)'
;MTKKLALVLAAAGCSTASFQGVDDGGEGDAGVTRTDAAVTDGAAPDRPADAREPLPPQTTRLRIVSSCAFPIWIAHANHPSGEQNVRLDPGDHHDYAIPASGLASARFWPKLGCDANARNCRIGDSGEGGGAPCGPGGCHPPIDSKFEVTFAAIGSSAATFYNLSLVDGYTLPFSVTPVGAGAGVGSCTASDCSALTLDACPVAEDLGGSAYPAYADRSLRVSDVGCMSPCKAWTYPAPYGLHLPESQDPGLHLCCPTPIDPGTGQCTAANGCMTPTACRSSSDPLGVVHTDFVQLVHARCPTAYAYSYDDDAGLHACPADTGFRVELCP
;
A
#
# COMPACT_ATOMS: atom_id res chain seq x y z
N MET A 1 -22.02 22.39 44.46
CA MET A 1 -20.54 22.26 44.62
C MET A 1 -19.99 21.76 43.30
N THR A 2 -19.45 22.66 42.50
CA THR A 2 -19.09 22.43 41.09
C THR A 2 -17.59 22.67 40.97
N LYS A 3 -16.81 21.67 40.55
CA LYS A 3 -15.39 21.84 40.22
C LYS A 3 -15.21 21.69 38.71
N LYS A 4 -14.85 22.80 38.06
CA LYS A 4 -14.21 22.84 36.74
C LYS A 4 -12.72 22.60 36.93
N LEU A 5 -12.12 21.75 36.11
CA LEU A 5 -10.66 21.57 36.02
C LEU A 5 -10.19 22.18 34.70
N ALA A 6 -9.24 23.11 34.79
CA ALA A 6 -8.68 23.87 33.68
C ALA A 6 -7.49 23.14 33.05
N LEU A 7 -7.41 23.25 31.73
CA LEU A 7 -6.36 22.73 30.85
C LEU A 7 -5.18 23.72 30.83
N VAL A 8 -3.95 23.24 31.03
CA VAL A 8 -2.72 24.04 30.92
C VAL A 8 -2.07 23.72 29.56
N LEU A 9 -2.00 24.73 28.68
CA LEU A 9 -1.14 24.75 27.49
C LEU A 9 0.28 25.16 27.92
N ALA A 10 1.28 24.38 27.55
CA ALA A 10 2.68 24.78 27.60
C ALA A 10 3.18 25.07 26.19
N ALA A 11 3.57 26.32 25.94
CA ALA A 11 4.27 26.77 24.75
C ALA A 11 5.75 26.99 25.10
N ALA A 12 6.65 26.47 24.27
CA ALA A 12 8.06 26.84 24.18
C ALA A 12 8.43 26.64 22.70
N GLY A 13 9.03 27.58 21.96
CA GLY A 13 9.90 28.69 22.31
C GLY A 13 11.09 28.58 21.34
N CYS A 14 10.94 29.14 20.14
CA CYS A 14 11.95 29.08 19.07
C CYS A 14 13.14 29.99 19.44
N SER A 15 14.35 29.44 19.53
CA SER A 15 15.58 30.22 19.74
C SER A 15 16.37 30.28 18.44
N THR A 16 16.57 31.51 17.98
CA THR A 16 17.47 31.90 16.89
C THR A 16 18.90 31.91 17.41
N ALA A 17 19.79 31.17 16.75
CA ALA A 17 21.23 31.27 16.98
C ALA A 17 21.89 31.86 15.73
N SER A 18 22.32 33.11 15.87
CA SER A 18 23.21 33.81 14.95
C SER A 18 24.59 33.17 14.97
N PHE A 19 25.21 32.98 13.81
CA PHE A 19 26.66 32.79 13.72
C PHE A 19 27.24 33.70 12.64
N GLN A 20 28.31 34.38 13.05
CA GLN A 20 28.99 35.48 12.38
C GLN A 20 29.82 34.99 11.20
N GLY A 21 29.91 35.84 10.18
CA GLY A 21 30.80 35.65 9.03
C GLY A 21 32.27 35.79 9.39
N VAL A 22 33.09 35.06 8.64
CA VAL A 22 34.51 35.35 8.42
C VAL A 22 34.75 35.12 6.93
N ASP A 23 34.96 36.22 6.20
CA ASP A 23 35.61 36.23 4.90
C ASP A 23 37.12 36.04 5.12
N ASP A 24 37.77 35.22 4.31
CA ASP A 24 39.11 35.49 3.81
C ASP A 24 39.31 34.72 2.49
N GLY A 25 39.60 35.49 1.44
CA GLY A 25 39.81 35.01 0.08
C GLY A 25 41.18 34.37 -0.13
N GLY A 26 41.28 33.61 -1.22
CA GLY A 26 42.52 33.04 -1.71
C GLY A 26 42.33 32.31 -3.03
N GLU A 27 42.42 33.04 -4.14
CA GLU A 27 42.64 32.49 -5.48
C GLU A 27 43.97 31.74 -5.53
N GLY A 28 43.94 30.53 -6.08
CA GLY A 28 45.12 29.70 -6.33
C GLY A 28 44.83 28.72 -7.44
N ASP A 29 45.12 29.14 -8.68
CA ASP A 29 45.19 28.29 -9.87
C ASP A 29 46.46 27.42 -9.81
N ALA A 30 46.29 26.11 -9.87
CA ALA A 30 47.35 25.15 -10.18
C ALA A 30 46.72 23.83 -10.65
N GLY A 31 46.59 23.68 -11.96
CA GLY A 31 46.27 22.40 -12.58
C GLY A 31 47.43 21.41 -12.47
N VAL A 32 47.13 20.13 -12.24
CA VAL A 32 48.01 19.00 -12.59
C VAL A 32 47.15 17.73 -12.85
N THR A 33 47.19 17.33 -14.12
CA THR A 33 47.14 15.99 -14.74
C THR A 33 46.17 14.91 -14.26
N ARG A 34 45.27 14.52 -15.19
CA ARG A 34 44.66 13.19 -15.32
C ARG A 34 45.72 12.09 -15.29
N THR A 35 45.51 11.11 -14.42
CA THR A 35 46.03 9.75 -14.59
C THR A 35 44.85 8.84 -14.87
N ASP A 36 44.83 8.28 -16.08
CA ASP A 36 43.88 7.24 -16.50
C ASP A 36 44.18 5.95 -15.72
N ALA A 37 43.30 5.61 -14.77
CA ALA A 37 43.23 4.27 -14.19
C ALA A 37 41.98 3.60 -14.74
N ALA A 38 42.18 2.63 -15.64
CA ALA A 38 41.15 1.74 -16.13
C ALA A 38 40.58 0.93 -14.95
N VAL A 39 39.34 1.24 -14.56
CA VAL A 39 38.55 0.40 -13.66
C VAL A 39 37.96 -0.71 -14.51
N THR A 40 38.51 -1.91 -14.40
CA THR A 40 37.85 -3.14 -14.85
C THR A 40 36.78 -3.48 -13.82
N ASP A 41 35.56 -2.97 -14.01
CA ASP A 41 34.41 -3.47 -13.25
C ASP A 41 34.10 -4.88 -13.73
N GLY A 42 34.44 -5.85 -12.87
CA GLY A 42 34.01 -7.22 -13.02
C GLY A 42 32.49 -7.27 -12.97
N ALA A 43 31.88 -7.54 -14.13
CA ALA A 43 30.49 -7.92 -14.20
C ALA A 43 30.24 -9.07 -13.20
N ALA A 44 29.35 -8.84 -12.23
CA ALA A 44 28.81 -9.92 -11.43
C ALA A 44 28.23 -10.98 -12.38
N PRO A 45 28.49 -12.28 -12.16
CA PRO A 45 27.98 -13.30 -13.06
C PRO A 45 26.45 -13.25 -13.03
N ASP A 46 25.86 -13.10 -14.23
CA ASP A 46 24.43 -13.25 -14.47
C ASP A 46 23.97 -14.57 -13.84
N ARG A 47 23.26 -14.48 -12.71
CA ARG A 47 22.61 -15.65 -12.11
C ARG A 47 21.34 -15.89 -12.94
N PRO A 48 21.16 -17.06 -13.56
CA PRO A 48 19.93 -17.36 -14.28
C PRO A 48 18.74 -17.16 -13.34
N ALA A 49 17.68 -16.54 -13.84
CA ALA A 49 16.43 -16.30 -13.11
C ALA A 49 15.76 -17.59 -12.58
N ASP A 50 16.23 -18.76 -13.02
CA ASP A 50 15.59 -20.07 -12.83
C ASP A 50 16.28 -20.99 -11.80
N ALA A 51 17.22 -20.47 -11.01
CA ALA A 51 17.90 -21.25 -9.95
C ALA A 51 17.63 -20.67 -8.56
N ARG A 52 16.36 -20.39 -8.26
CA ARG A 52 15.98 -20.01 -6.90
C ARG A 52 15.99 -21.26 -6.03
N GLU A 53 16.74 -21.21 -4.93
CA GLU A 53 16.76 -22.30 -3.98
C GLU A 53 15.33 -22.56 -3.47
N PRO A 54 14.87 -23.83 -3.45
CA PRO A 54 13.55 -24.15 -2.92
C PRO A 54 13.40 -23.62 -1.49
N LEU A 55 12.34 -22.87 -1.23
CA LEU A 55 12.03 -22.41 0.12
C LEU A 55 11.83 -23.61 1.07
N PRO A 56 12.27 -23.53 2.34
CA PRO A 56 11.98 -24.58 3.31
C PRO A 56 10.46 -24.76 3.47
N PRO A 57 9.97 -25.90 3.97
CA PRO A 57 8.55 -26.07 4.26
C PRO A 57 8.00 -24.94 5.14
N GLN A 58 6.81 -24.42 4.81
CA GLN A 58 6.13 -23.43 5.64
C GLN A 58 5.44 -24.13 6.82
N THR A 59 5.74 -23.69 8.04
CA THR A 59 5.18 -24.24 9.27
C THR A 59 4.27 -23.25 10.01
N THR A 60 4.30 -21.97 9.63
CA THR A 60 3.43 -20.92 10.17
C THR A 60 2.21 -20.68 9.28
N ARG A 61 1.21 -19.97 9.82
CA ARG A 61 0.01 -19.59 9.05
C ARG A 61 0.24 -18.41 8.10
N LEU A 62 1.38 -17.74 8.17
CA LEU A 62 1.71 -16.66 7.24
C LEU A 62 3.20 -16.66 6.95
N ARG A 63 3.52 -16.80 5.68
CA ARG A 63 4.85 -16.53 5.12
C ARG A 63 4.75 -15.40 4.11
N ILE A 64 5.69 -14.48 4.14
CA ILE A 64 5.88 -13.46 3.12
C ILE A 64 7.25 -13.65 2.47
N VAL A 65 7.28 -13.70 1.14
CA VAL A 65 8.46 -14.03 0.33
C VAL A 65 8.80 -12.83 -0.57
N SER A 66 10.08 -12.47 -0.66
CA SER A 66 10.58 -11.48 -1.62
C SER A 66 11.24 -12.16 -2.81
N SER A 67 10.62 -12.01 -3.98
CA SER A 67 11.14 -12.47 -5.29
C SER A 67 11.72 -11.31 -6.10
N CYS A 68 11.69 -10.12 -5.52
CA CYS A 68 12.19 -8.91 -6.14
C CYS A 68 13.71 -8.98 -6.30
N ALA A 69 14.23 -8.33 -7.35
CA ALA A 69 15.67 -8.22 -7.59
C ALA A 69 16.39 -7.23 -6.64
N PHE A 70 15.65 -6.62 -5.71
CA PHE A 70 16.13 -5.61 -4.75
C PHE A 70 15.51 -5.86 -3.36
N PRO A 71 16.15 -5.37 -2.29
CA PRO A 71 15.61 -5.53 -0.93
C PRO A 71 14.33 -4.73 -0.72
N ILE A 72 13.43 -5.30 0.08
CA ILE A 72 12.16 -4.68 0.50
C ILE A 72 12.01 -4.76 2.02
N TRP A 73 11.12 -3.96 2.59
CA TRP A 73 10.75 -4.04 4.00
C TRP A 73 9.26 -4.31 4.14
N ILE A 74 8.88 -5.30 4.93
CA ILE A 74 7.47 -5.64 5.14
C ILE A 74 6.96 -4.95 6.40
N ALA A 75 6.10 -3.96 6.22
CA ALA A 75 5.37 -3.30 7.28
C ALA A 75 4.02 -3.99 7.52
N HIS A 76 3.46 -3.82 8.72
CA HIS A 76 2.15 -4.37 9.05
C HIS A 76 1.33 -3.52 10.02
N ALA A 77 0.01 -3.62 9.97
CA ALA A 77 -0.92 -2.98 10.91
C ALA A 77 -1.79 -4.01 11.62
N ASN A 78 -2.33 -3.63 12.79
CA ASN A 78 -3.18 -4.47 13.65
C ASN A 78 -2.55 -5.80 14.09
N HIS A 79 -1.21 -5.79 14.17
CA HIS A 79 -0.29 -6.60 14.98
C HIS A 79 -0.59 -8.10 15.13
N PRO A 80 0.04 -8.97 14.32
CA PRO A 80 0.71 -10.13 14.91
C PRO A 80 1.76 -9.66 15.93
N SER A 81 1.99 -10.41 17.00
CA SER A 81 3.16 -10.20 17.87
C SER A 81 4.42 -10.42 17.03
N GLY A 82 5.21 -9.38 16.77
CA GLY A 82 6.38 -9.50 15.90
C GLY A 82 7.06 -8.17 15.57
N GLU A 83 8.19 -8.28 14.86
CA GLU A 83 8.99 -7.14 14.39
C GLU A 83 8.25 -6.34 13.32
N GLN A 84 8.36 -5.02 13.37
CA GLN A 84 7.85 -4.11 12.35
C GLN A 84 8.91 -3.85 11.30
N ASN A 85 8.48 -3.63 10.05
CA ASN A 85 9.37 -3.32 8.94
C ASN A 85 10.48 -4.37 8.76
N VAL A 86 10.11 -5.65 8.62
CA VAL A 86 11.06 -6.75 8.44
C VAL A 86 11.73 -6.63 7.08
N ARG A 87 13.06 -6.54 7.04
CA ARG A 87 13.82 -6.50 5.78
C ARG A 87 13.89 -7.88 5.15
N LEU A 88 13.64 -7.97 3.84
CA LEU A 88 13.82 -9.16 3.03
C LEU A 88 14.77 -8.83 1.87
N ASP A 89 15.91 -9.53 1.79
CA ASP A 89 16.77 -9.50 0.60
C ASP A 89 16.16 -10.30 -0.57
N PRO A 90 16.67 -10.15 -1.80
CA PRO A 90 16.25 -10.95 -2.94
C PRO A 90 16.31 -12.46 -2.66
N GLY A 91 15.14 -13.12 -2.69
CA GLY A 91 15.00 -14.54 -2.40
C GLY A 91 14.64 -14.88 -0.95
N ASP A 92 14.72 -13.92 -0.03
CA ASP A 92 14.42 -14.14 1.39
C ASP A 92 12.91 -14.26 1.66
N HIS A 93 12.59 -14.75 2.85
CA HIS A 93 11.24 -14.85 3.36
C HIS A 93 11.20 -14.58 4.86
N HIS A 94 10.01 -14.24 5.36
CA HIS A 94 9.72 -14.16 6.79
C HIS A 94 8.43 -14.90 7.14
N ASP A 95 8.49 -15.66 8.23
CA ASP A 95 7.36 -16.37 8.79
C ASP A 95 6.80 -15.60 9.98
N TYR A 96 5.57 -15.11 9.86
CA TYR A 96 4.91 -14.38 10.93
C TYR A 96 4.22 -15.33 11.91
N ALA A 97 4.42 -15.07 13.20
CA ALA A 97 3.74 -15.78 14.27
C ALA A 97 2.29 -15.30 14.41
N ILE A 98 1.35 -16.05 13.80
CA ILE A 98 -0.08 -15.80 13.93
C ILE A 98 -0.63 -16.55 15.15
N PRO A 99 -1.24 -15.87 16.14
CA PRO A 99 -1.80 -16.53 17.31
C PRO A 99 -2.86 -17.57 16.95
N ALA A 100 -2.86 -18.70 17.67
CA ALA A 100 -3.89 -19.72 17.50
C ALA A 100 -5.32 -19.21 17.84
N SER A 101 -5.42 -18.17 18.67
CA SER A 101 -6.67 -17.47 18.98
C SER A 101 -7.23 -16.63 17.83
N GLY A 102 -6.52 -16.56 16.69
CA GLY A 102 -6.87 -15.69 15.58
C GLY A 102 -6.22 -14.30 15.70
N LEU A 103 -6.39 -13.53 14.63
CA LEU A 103 -5.85 -12.19 14.47
C LEU A 103 -6.75 -11.40 13.53
N ALA A 104 -7.35 -10.32 14.02
CA ALA A 104 -8.32 -9.55 13.26
C ALA A 104 -7.69 -8.37 12.51
N SER A 105 -8.18 -8.13 11.29
CA SER A 105 -7.89 -6.92 10.50
C SER A 105 -6.40 -6.63 10.28
N ALA A 106 -5.57 -7.66 10.21
CA ALA A 106 -4.15 -7.51 9.95
C ALA A 106 -3.91 -7.11 8.50
N ARG A 107 -2.90 -6.27 8.29
CA ARG A 107 -2.50 -5.77 6.97
C ARG A 107 -1.00 -5.89 6.82
N PHE A 108 -0.52 -6.26 5.64
CA PHE A 108 0.91 -6.37 5.33
C PHE A 108 1.19 -5.72 3.97
N TRP A 109 2.30 -4.99 3.87
CA TRP A 109 2.68 -4.32 2.63
C TRP A 109 4.18 -4.06 2.52
N PRO A 110 4.73 -3.97 1.29
CA PRO A 110 6.15 -3.68 1.08
C PRO A 110 6.43 -2.18 1.08
N LYS A 111 7.54 -1.79 1.72
CA LYS A 111 8.20 -0.48 1.62
C LYS A 111 9.46 -0.63 0.77
N LEU A 112 9.74 0.37 -0.07
CA LEU A 112 10.79 0.27 -1.09
C LEU A 112 11.84 1.36 -0.92
N GLY A 113 13.10 1.00 -1.17
CA GLY A 113 14.22 1.94 -1.17
C GLY A 113 14.44 2.66 0.17
N CYS A 114 14.26 1.94 1.28
CA CYS A 114 14.48 2.46 2.62
C CYS A 114 15.97 2.41 3.02
N ASP A 115 16.31 3.22 4.01
CA ASP A 115 17.58 3.10 4.74
C ASP A 115 17.58 1.86 5.66
N ALA A 116 18.71 1.63 6.34
CA ALA A 116 18.90 0.48 7.23
C ALA A 116 17.92 0.43 8.41
N ASN A 117 17.28 1.55 8.78
CA ASN A 117 16.29 1.63 9.85
C ASN A 117 14.86 1.51 9.31
N ALA A 118 14.70 1.10 8.05
CA ALA A 118 13.43 1.06 7.34
C ALA A 118 12.74 2.43 7.23
N ARG A 119 13.51 3.51 7.18
CA ARG A 119 13.04 4.90 7.06
C ARG A 119 13.56 5.53 5.77
N ASN A 120 13.12 6.76 5.51
CA ASN A 120 13.56 7.55 4.35
C ASN A 120 13.38 6.76 3.05
N CYS A 121 12.27 6.01 2.99
CA CYS A 121 11.95 5.15 1.87
C CYS A 121 11.61 5.97 0.63
N ARG A 122 11.71 5.37 -0.55
CA ARG A 122 11.16 5.96 -1.78
C ARG A 122 9.63 5.92 -1.78
N ILE A 123 9.05 4.90 -1.17
CA ILE A 123 7.61 4.74 -0.93
C ILE A 123 7.37 3.84 0.30
N GLY A 124 6.20 3.97 0.95
CA GLY A 124 5.78 3.11 2.06
C GLY A 124 5.97 3.70 3.46
N ASP A 125 6.61 4.88 3.59
CA ASP A 125 6.59 5.72 4.81
C ASP A 125 5.27 6.50 4.91
N SER A 126 4.14 5.79 4.96
CA SER A 126 2.78 6.36 4.99
C SER A 126 2.29 6.75 6.38
N GLY A 127 3.08 6.50 7.43
CA GLY A 127 2.70 6.72 8.83
C GLY A 127 1.93 5.55 9.45
N GLU A 128 1.50 4.58 8.64
CA GLU A 128 0.97 3.31 9.12
C GLU A 128 2.11 2.30 9.38
N GLY A 129 1.84 1.25 10.15
CA GLY A 129 2.76 0.12 10.34
C GLY A 129 3.99 0.40 11.20
N GLY A 130 3.80 1.03 12.36
CA GLY A 130 4.88 1.25 13.34
C GLY A 130 5.88 2.34 12.94
N GLY A 131 5.59 3.14 11.91
CA GLY A 131 6.36 4.33 11.60
C GLY A 131 6.26 5.37 12.72
N ALA A 132 7.41 5.79 13.27
CA ALA A 132 7.55 7.11 13.91
C ALA A 132 7.03 8.19 12.93
N PRO A 133 6.65 9.40 13.39
CA PRO A 133 6.04 10.43 12.54
C PRO A 133 6.73 10.56 11.19
N CYS A 134 5.94 10.82 10.16
CA CYS A 134 6.43 10.99 8.80
C CYS A 134 7.57 12.02 8.77
N GLY A 135 8.52 11.83 7.84
CA GLY A 135 9.68 12.71 7.74
C GLY A 135 9.28 14.17 7.44
N PRO A 136 10.25 15.09 7.42
CA PRO A 136 10.00 16.51 7.15
C PRO A 136 9.26 16.79 5.84
N GLY A 137 9.35 15.88 4.85
CA GLY A 137 8.63 15.94 3.58
C GLY A 137 7.18 15.49 3.61
N GLY A 138 6.63 15.13 4.78
CA GLY A 138 5.30 14.57 4.92
C GLY A 138 5.26 13.05 4.73
N CYS A 139 4.06 12.47 4.85
CA CYS A 139 3.86 11.04 4.63
C CYS A 139 3.84 10.73 3.13
N HIS A 140 4.22 9.51 2.77
CA HIS A 140 3.94 8.97 1.45
C HIS A 140 2.47 8.55 1.32
N PRO A 141 1.90 8.58 0.10
CA PRO A 141 0.58 8.02 -0.13
C PRO A 141 0.59 6.51 0.16
N PRO A 142 -0.42 5.97 0.87
CA PRO A 142 -0.51 4.55 1.24
C PRO A 142 -0.94 3.66 0.06
N ILE A 143 -0.32 3.84 -1.11
CA ILE A 143 -0.68 3.18 -2.39
C ILE A 143 -0.09 1.78 -2.50
N ASP A 144 0.00 1.07 -1.38
CA ASP A 144 0.82 -0.13 -1.24
C ASP A 144 0.12 -1.38 -1.79
N SER A 145 0.89 -2.31 -2.38
CA SER A 145 0.39 -3.66 -2.68
C SER A 145 0.12 -4.42 -1.38
N LYS A 146 -1.15 -4.42 -0.97
CA LYS A 146 -1.54 -4.72 0.40
C LYS A 146 -2.23 -6.09 0.49
N PHE A 147 -1.76 -6.91 1.41
CA PHE A 147 -2.45 -8.13 1.81
C PHE A 147 -3.20 -7.87 3.11
N GLU A 148 -4.53 -8.01 3.09
CA GLU A 148 -5.36 -7.88 4.30
C GLU A 148 -5.92 -9.25 4.69
N VAL A 149 -5.93 -9.53 6.00
CA VAL A 149 -6.36 -10.83 6.52
C VAL A 149 -6.95 -10.71 7.92
N THR A 150 -8.05 -11.42 8.14
CA THR A 150 -8.64 -11.69 9.46
C THR A 150 -8.60 -13.20 9.69
N PHE A 151 -7.59 -13.64 10.44
CA PHE A 151 -7.42 -15.03 10.84
C PHE A 151 -8.45 -15.40 11.90
N ALA A 152 -9.27 -16.41 11.63
CA ALA A 152 -10.09 -17.03 12.65
C ALA A 152 -9.24 -17.86 13.63
N ALA A 153 -9.80 -18.09 14.82
CA ALA A 153 -9.20 -18.96 15.81
C ALA A 153 -9.14 -20.40 15.29
N ILE A 154 -8.00 -21.06 15.46
CA ILE A 154 -7.78 -22.45 15.03
C ILE A 154 -8.84 -23.37 15.66
N GLY A 155 -9.41 -24.27 14.84
CA GLY A 155 -10.47 -25.19 15.24
C GLY A 155 -11.85 -24.56 15.45
N SER A 156 -12.02 -23.25 15.23
CA SER A 156 -13.33 -22.61 15.26
C SER A 156 -14.12 -22.84 13.97
N SER A 157 -15.43 -22.59 14.03
CA SER A 157 -16.30 -22.58 12.85
C SER A 157 -16.29 -21.25 12.09
N ALA A 158 -15.54 -20.25 12.57
CA ALA A 158 -15.42 -18.95 11.89
C ALA A 158 -14.51 -19.07 10.67
N ALA A 159 -14.78 -18.27 9.65
CA ALA A 159 -13.94 -18.22 8.46
C ALA A 159 -12.74 -17.29 8.68
N THR A 160 -11.61 -17.65 8.09
CA THR A 160 -10.50 -16.74 7.85
C THR A 160 -10.78 -15.97 6.57
N PHE A 161 -10.89 -14.65 6.66
CA PHE A 161 -11.10 -13.78 5.50
C PHE A 161 -9.79 -13.17 5.04
N TYR A 162 -9.59 -13.05 3.74
CA TYR A 162 -8.43 -12.35 3.18
C TYR A 162 -8.76 -11.68 1.85
N ASN A 163 -7.92 -10.74 1.46
CA ASN A 163 -7.97 -10.09 0.16
C ASN A 163 -6.59 -9.55 -0.25
N LEU A 164 -6.47 -9.25 -1.53
CA LEU A 164 -5.42 -8.42 -2.10
C LEU A 164 -6.06 -7.05 -2.32
N SER A 165 -5.62 -6.04 -1.59
CA SER A 165 -6.27 -4.74 -1.55
C SER A 165 -5.49 -3.73 -2.38
N LEU A 166 -6.08 -3.30 -3.49
CA LEU A 166 -5.58 -2.23 -4.36
C LEU A 166 -6.48 -0.99 -4.28
N VAL A 167 -7.35 -0.92 -3.27
CA VAL A 167 -8.26 0.20 -2.98
C VAL A 167 -7.51 1.53 -2.90
N ASP A 168 -6.28 1.52 -2.38
CA ASP A 168 -5.43 2.70 -2.31
C ASP A 168 -4.48 2.84 -3.52
N GLY A 169 -4.23 1.78 -4.29
CA GLY A 169 -3.20 1.70 -5.31
C GLY A 169 -2.33 0.45 -5.18
N TYR A 170 -1.23 0.39 -5.93
CA TYR A 170 -0.24 -0.68 -5.84
C TYR A 170 1.19 -0.18 -6.06
N THR A 171 2.17 -0.89 -5.48
CA THR A 171 3.62 -0.61 -5.62
C THR A 171 4.38 -1.73 -6.34
N LEU A 172 4.10 -2.98 -6.00
CA LEU A 172 4.73 -4.18 -6.59
C LEU A 172 3.70 -5.19 -7.11
N PRO A 173 4.00 -5.96 -8.15
CA PRO A 173 3.27 -7.18 -8.45
C PRO A 173 3.37 -8.15 -7.27
N PHE A 174 2.29 -8.88 -6.97
CA PHE A 174 2.27 -9.81 -5.86
C PHE A 174 1.22 -10.91 -6.04
N SER A 175 1.36 -12.00 -5.30
CA SER A 175 0.40 -13.09 -5.27
C SER A 175 0.15 -13.57 -3.85
N VAL A 176 -1.01 -14.21 -3.65
CA VAL A 176 -1.37 -14.86 -2.39
C VAL A 176 -1.83 -16.27 -2.69
N THR A 177 -1.20 -17.24 -2.04
CA THR A 177 -1.55 -18.66 -2.14
C THR A 177 -2.01 -19.16 -0.77
N PRO A 178 -3.29 -19.53 -0.60
CA PRO A 178 -3.73 -20.29 0.57
C PRO A 178 -3.00 -21.63 0.65
N VAL A 179 -2.62 -22.04 1.86
CA VAL A 179 -1.92 -23.30 2.12
C VAL A 179 -2.62 -24.07 3.24
N GLY A 180 -2.59 -25.40 3.14
CA GLY A 180 -3.21 -26.28 4.13
C GLY A 180 -4.72 -26.42 3.95
N ALA A 181 -5.46 -26.38 5.06
CA ALA A 181 -6.89 -26.69 5.09
C ALA A 181 -7.69 -25.81 4.12
N GLY A 182 -8.55 -26.43 3.30
CA GLY A 182 -9.47 -25.72 2.40
C GLY A 182 -8.83 -24.96 1.22
N ALA A 183 -7.51 -24.97 1.08
CA ALA A 183 -6.84 -24.33 -0.04
C ALA A 183 -7.34 -24.91 -1.38
N GLY A 184 -7.72 -24.03 -2.31
CA GLY A 184 -8.28 -24.38 -3.62
C GLY A 184 -9.77 -24.74 -3.62
N VAL A 185 -10.47 -24.60 -2.48
CA VAL A 185 -11.90 -24.96 -2.36
C VAL A 185 -12.74 -23.70 -2.18
N GLY A 186 -13.82 -23.56 -2.98
CA GLY A 186 -14.72 -22.42 -2.91
C GLY A 186 -14.00 -21.10 -3.20
N SER A 187 -14.18 -20.09 -2.34
CA SER A 187 -13.45 -18.81 -2.44
C SER A 187 -12.06 -18.84 -1.78
N CYS A 188 -11.62 -19.98 -1.24
CA CYS A 188 -10.26 -20.12 -0.68
C CYS A 188 -9.23 -20.40 -1.78
N THR A 189 -9.09 -19.48 -2.75
CA THR A 189 -8.31 -19.69 -3.98
C THR A 189 -6.97 -18.95 -3.98
N ALA A 190 -6.02 -19.40 -4.81
CA ALA A 190 -4.86 -18.56 -5.11
C ALA A 190 -5.32 -17.30 -5.88
N SER A 191 -4.60 -16.20 -5.65
CA SER A 191 -4.77 -14.91 -6.32
C SER A 191 -3.43 -14.46 -6.88
N ASP A 192 -3.41 -14.07 -8.14
CA ASP A 192 -2.19 -13.71 -8.86
C ASP A 192 -2.34 -12.31 -9.48
N CYS A 193 -1.61 -11.34 -8.92
CA CYS A 193 -1.48 -9.99 -9.45
C CYS A 193 -0.10 -9.74 -10.08
N SER A 194 0.63 -10.78 -10.52
CA SER A 194 1.95 -10.67 -11.16
C SER A 194 1.94 -9.77 -12.42
N ALA A 195 0.80 -9.70 -13.11
CA ALA A 195 0.62 -8.89 -14.31
C ALA A 195 0.35 -7.39 -14.05
N LEU A 196 0.25 -6.95 -12.78
CA LEU A 196 0.10 -5.53 -12.43
C LEU A 196 1.45 -4.82 -12.36
N THR A 197 1.98 -4.49 -13.53
CA THR A 197 3.23 -3.73 -13.68
C THR A 197 3.00 -2.22 -13.69
N LEU A 198 3.94 -1.43 -13.18
CA LEU A 198 3.84 0.05 -13.15
C LEU A 198 3.71 0.70 -14.54
N ASP A 199 4.17 0.04 -15.60
CA ASP A 199 4.02 0.56 -16.97
C ASP A 199 2.59 0.41 -17.52
N ALA A 200 1.77 -0.42 -16.87
CA ALA A 200 0.34 -0.51 -17.16
C ALA A 200 -0.48 0.53 -16.38
N CYS A 201 0.12 1.24 -15.41
CA CYS A 201 -0.57 2.25 -14.63
C CYS A 201 -1.15 3.35 -15.52
N PRO A 202 -2.46 3.67 -15.41
CA PRO A 202 -3.07 4.70 -16.23
C PRO A 202 -2.37 6.05 -16.08
N VAL A 203 -2.02 6.66 -17.21
CA VAL A 203 -1.38 7.99 -17.25
C VAL A 203 -2.32 9.10 -17.72
N ALA A 204 -3.51 8.74 -18.20
CA ALA A 204 -4.55 9.61 -18.73
C ALA A 204 -5.94 9.24 -18.18
N GLU A 205 -6.01 8.95 -16.88
CA GLU A 205 -7.24 8.56 -16.18
C GLU A 205 -8.28 9.68 -16.22
N ASP A 206 -9.53 9.33 -16.49
CA ASP A 206 -10.67 10.25 -16.36
C ASP A 206 -11.36 10.05 -15.01
N LEU A 207 -11.05 10.94 -14.06
CA LEU A 207 -11.66 10.91 -12.72
C LEU A 207 -13.03 11.59 -12.67
N GLY A 208 -13.43 12.29 -13.73
CA GLY A 208 -14.58 13.20 -13.71
C GLY A 208 -15.70 12.85 -14.67
N GLY A 209 -15.44 11.94 -15.62
CA GLY A 209 -16.33 11.67 -16.74
C GLY A 209 -16.71 12.95 -17.49
N SER A 210 -17.83 12.89 -18.22
CA SER A 210 -18.33 14.06 -18.94
C SER A 210 -18.82 15.20 -18.03
N ALA A 211 -19.10 14.93 -16.75
CA ALA A 211 -19.64 15.92 -15.82
C ALA A 211 -18.55 16.85 -15.26
N TYR A 212 -17.32 16.35 -15.12
CA TYR A 212 -16.19 17.10 -14.57
C TYR A 212 -14.94 17.01 -15.46
N PRO A 213 -14.99 17.58 -16.68
CA PRO A 213 -13.89 17.48 -17.65
C PRO A 213 -12.57 18.11 -17.18
N ALA A 214 -12.60 18.93 -16.12
CA ALA A 214 -11.39 19.47 -15.50
C ALA A 214 -10.54 18.41 -14.79
N TYR A 215 -11.10 17.23 -14.53
CA TYR A 215 -10.41 16.08 -13.92
C TYR A 215 -10.18 14.94 -14.91
N ALA A 216 -10.37 15.19 -16.20
CA ALA A 216 -9.93 14.30 -17.26
C ALA A 216 -8.40 14.39 -17.43
N ASP A 217 -7.79 13.29 -17.88
CA ASP A 217 -6.35 13.21 -18.22
C ASP A 217 -5.42 13.38 -17.01
N ARG A 218 -5.60 12.52 -15.99
CA ARG A 218 -4.71 12.46 -14.82
C ARG A 218 -3.78 11.25 -14.90
N SER A 219 -2.49 11.48 -14.64
CA SER A 219 -1.58 10.37 -14.34
C SER A 219 -1.79 9.84 -12.92
N LEU A 220 -2.08 8.54 -12.81
CA LEU A 220 -2.09 7.81 -11.54
C LEU A 220 -0.71 7.31 -11.13
N ARG A 221 0.27 7.36 -12.04
CA ARG A 221 1.63 6.90 -11.80
C ARG A 221 2.35 7.82 -10.82
N VAL A 222 2.88 7.24 -9.74
CA VAL A 222 3.73 7.91 -8.76
C VAL A 222 5.18 7.59 -9.08
N SER A 223 5.81 8.46 -9.86
CA SER A 223 7.18 8.29 -10.35
C SER A 223 7.35 6.90 -10.99
N ASP A 224 8.27 6.11 -10.46
CA ASP A 224 8.64 4.76 -10.85
C ASP A 224 8.44 3.77 -9.69
N VAL A 225 7.63 4.14 -8.69
CA VAL A 225 7.49 3.37 -7.45
C VAL A 225 6.07 2.95 -7.12
N GLY A 226 5.05 3.48 -7.80
CA GLY A 226 3.67 3.07 -7.53
C GLY A 226 2.64 3.61 -8.51
N CYS A 227 1.41 3.13 -8.35
CA CYS A 227 0.23 3.53 -9.08
C CYS A 227 -0.89 3.80 -8.09
N MET A 228 -1.45 5.01 -8.10
CA MET A 228 -2.58 5.36 -7.24
C MET A 228 -3.87 4.73 -7.74
N SER A 229 -4.78 4.41 -6.83
CA SER A 229 -6.18 4.25 -7.22
C SER A 229 -6.83 5.61 -7.50
N PRO A 230 -7.99 5.65 -8.21
CA PRO A 230 -8.74 6.88 -8.46
C PRO A 230 -9.10 7.63 -7.18
N CYS A 231 -9.57 6.91 -6.15
CA CYS A 231 -9.87 7.52 -4.86
C CYS A 231 -8.63 8.13 -4.19
N LYS A 232 -7.49 7.43 -4.25
CA LYS A 232 -6.27 7.97 -3.62
C LYS A 232 -5.74 9.19 -4.36
N ALA A 233 -5.78 9.16 -5.69
CA ALA A 233 -5.43 10.31 -6.52
C ALA A 233 -6.33 11.52 -6.25
N TRP A 234 -7.60 11.29 -5.92
CA TRP A 234 -8.55 12.33 -5.52
C TRP A 234 -8.24 12.92 -4.14
N THR A 235 -8.09 12.06 -3.14
CA THR A 235 -8.08 12.46 -1.72
C THR A 235 -6.70 12.85 -1.19
N TYR A 236 -5.63 12.26 -1.73
CA TYR A 236 -4.31 12.46 -1.15
C TYR A 236 -3.79 13.89 -1.39
N PRO A 237 -3.03 14.49 -0.48
CA PRO A 237 -2.46 15.81 -0.69
C PRO A 237 -1.45 15.88 -1.86
N ALA A 238 -1.23 17.10 -2.34
CA ALA A 238 -0.08 17.41 -3.18
C ALA A 238 1.25 17.01 -2.48
N PRO A 239 2.28 16.60 -3.22
CA PRO A 239 2.38 16.64 -4.68
C PRO A 239 1.71 15.46 -5.41
N TYR A 240 1.15 14.49 -4.70
CA TYR A 240 0.70 13.25 -5.33
C TYR A 240 -0.77 13.25 -5.76
N GLY A 241 -1.67 13.74 -4.91
CA GLY A 241 -3.10 13.78 -5.16
C GLY A 241 -3.65 15.20 -5.31
N LEU A 242 -4.98 15.32 -5.39
CA LEU A 242 -5.69 16.60 -5.55
C LEU A 242 -6.07 17.28 -4.24
N HIS A 243 -5.94 16.57 -3.10
CA HIS A 243 -6.41 17.06 -1.79
C HIS A 243 -7.89 17.45 -1.77
N LEU A 244 -8.73 16.71 -2.49
CA LEU A 244 -10.17 16.97 -2.56
C LEU A 244 -10.93 16.04 -1.62
N PRO A 245 -12.04 16.50 -1.01
CA PRO A 245 -12.80 15.68 -0.10
C PRO A 245 -13.49 14.54 -0.84
N GLU A 246 -13.51 13.35 -0.23
CA GLU A 246 -14.25 12.18 -0.75
C GLU A 246 -15.77 12.35 -0.69
N SER A 247 -16.27 13.30 0.09
CA SER A 247 -17.70 13.55 0.28
C SER A 247 -18.36 14.42 -0.80
N GLN A 248 -17.62 14.82 -1.83
CA GLN A 248 -18.12 15.62 -2.96
C GLN A 248 -17.90 14.89 -4.28
N ASP A 249 -18.74 15.17 -5.28
CA ASP A 249 -18.57 14.62 -6.62
C ASP A 249 -17.35 15.20 -7.34
N PRO A 250 -16.65 14.41 -8.18
CA PRO A 250 -16.81 12.97 -8.40
C PRO A 250 -16.23 12.07 -7.28
N GLY A 251 -15.50 12.63 -6.31
CA GLY A 251 -14.88 11.89 -5.19
C GLY A 251 -15.79 10.89 -4.48
N LEU A 252 -17.08 11.23 -4.30
CA LEU A 252 -18.08 10.33 -3.71
C LEU A 252 -18.18 9.00 -4.46
N HIS A 253 -18.14 9.06 -5.79
CA HIS A 253 -18.25 7.92 -6.69
C HIS A 253 -16.93 7.17 -6.86
N LEU A 254 -15.80 7.85 -6.68
CA LEU A 254 -14.46 7.27 -6.75
C LEU A 254 -14.08 6.52 -5.46
N CYS A 255 -14.44 7.09 -4.31
CA CYS A 255 -14.02 6.61 -2.99
C CYS A 255 -15.06 5.76 -2.28
N CYS A 256 -16.33 5.99 -2.60
CA CYS A 256 -17.46 5.34 -1.97
C CYS A 256 -17.42 5.41 -0.42
N PRO A 257 -17.26 6.61 0.17
CA PRO A 257 -17.21 6.76 1.61
C PRO A 257 -18.50 6.27 2.26
N THR A 258 -18.39 5.64 3.42
CA THR A 258 -19.54 5.07 4.16
C THR A 258 -19.85 5.60 5.55
N PRO A 259 -19.02 6.42 6.24
CA PRO A 259 -19.37 6.81 7.60
C PRO A 259 -20.30 8.04 7.56
N ILE A 260 -21.41 8.14 8.31
CA ILE A 260 -21.87 7.35 9.46
C ILE A 260 -23.40 7.50 9.57
N ASP A 261 -24.04 6.74 10.48
CA ASP A 261 -24.97 7.46 11.33
C ASP A 261 -25.12 7.04 12.81
N PRO A 262 -24.73 7.86 13.81
CA PRO A 262 -25.05 7.62 15.21
C PRO A 262 -26.39 8.23 15.66
N GLY A 263 -27.09 9.04 14.84
CA GLY A 263 -28.28 9.79 15.28
C GLY A 263 -29.40 10.08 14.25
N THR A 264 -29.16 9.98 12.93
CA THR A 264 -30.10 10.32 11.83
C THR A 264 -30.55 9.16 10.91
N GLY A 265 -29.88 8.00 10.90
CA GLY A 265 -30.34 6.73 10.33
C GLY A 265 -30.05 6.29 8.88
N GLN A 266 -29.44 6.99 7.91
CA GLN A 266 -29.17 6.39 6.56
C GLN A 266 -28.03 7.03 5.74
N CYS A 267 -27.39 6.22 4.87
CA CYS A 267 -26.35 6.66 3.95
C CYS A 267 -26.90 7.15 2.61
N THR A 268 -26.68 8.42 2.26
CA THR A 268 -27.11 9.04 1.00
C THR A 268 -26.01 9.94 0.41
N ALA A 269 -26.02 10.13 -0.91
CA ALA A 269 -25.08 11.01 -1.60
C ALA A 269 -25.10 12.45 -1.05
N ALA A 270 -26.29 12.96 -0.69
CA ALA A 270 -26.44 14.28 -0.07
C ALA A 270 -25.74 14.40 1.29
N ASN A 271 -25.52 13.28 1.99
CA ASN A 271 -24.79 13.20 3.24
C ASN A 271 -23.29 12.88 3.04
N GLY A 272 -22.80 12.87 1.79
CA GLY A 272 -21.41 12.60 1.48
C GLY A 272 -21.01 11.14 1.69
N CYS A 273 -21.94 10.20 1.55
CA CYS A 273 -21.66 8.77 1.61
C CYS A 273 -22.42 7.98 0.54
N MET A 274 -21.93 6.79 0.23
CA MET A 274 -22.44 5.93 -0.82
C MET A 274 -22.71 4.52 -0.28
N THR A 275 -23.83 3.92 -0.69
CA THR A 275 -24.09 2.51 -0.37
C THR A 275 -23.22 1.59 -1.22
N PRO A 276 -22.92 0.36 -0.75
CA PRO A 276 -22.18 -0.61 -1.57
C PRO A 276 -22.85 -0.85 -2.93
N THR A 277 -24.17 -0.97 -2.97
CA THR A 277 -24.93 -1.16 -4.23
C THR A 277 -24.76 0.01 -5.19
N ALA A 278 -24.80 1.25 -4.70
CA ALA A 278 -24.59 2.42 -5.55
C ALA A 278 -23.16 2.48 -6.10
N CYS A 279 -22.16 2.20 -5.25
CA CYS A 279 -20.75 2.23 -5.66
C CYS A 279 -20.41 1.19 -6.75
N ARG A 280 -21.04 0.02 -6.72
CA ARG A 280 -20.85 -1.03 -7.74
C ARG A 280 -21.66 -0.79 -9.01
N SER A 281 -22.51 0.23 -9.04
CA SER A 281 -23.49 0.37 -10.12
C SER A 281 -22.84 0.88 -11.40
N SER A 282 -22.78 0.05 -12.43
CA SER A 282 -22.35 0.46 -13.78
C SER A 282 -23.37 1.36 -14.51
N SER A 283 -24.51 1.64 -13.89
CA SER A 283 -25.46 2.65 -14.39
C SER A 283 -25.05 4.07 -13.99
N ASP A 284 -24.15 4.20 -13.02
CA ASP A 284 -23.67 5.48 -12.55
C ASP A 284 -22.50 5.94 -13.44
N PRO A 285 -22.67 6.96 -14.28
CA PRO A 285 -21.63 7.38 -15.22
C PRO A 285 -20.36 7.92 -14.55
N LEU A 286 -20.40 8.21 -13.24
CA LEU A 286 -19.24 8.62 -12.44
C LEU A 286 -18.67 7.49 -11.58
N GLY A 287 -19.30 6.31 -11.60
CA GLY A 287 -18.91 5.19 -10.76
C GLY A 287 -17.46 4.77 -10.99
N VAL A 288 -16.74 4.49 -9.89
CA VAL A 288 -15.33 4.05 -9.93
C VAL A 288 -15.09 2.84 -10.84
N VAL A 289 -16.12 2.01 -11.04
CA VAL A 289 -16.13 0.85 -11.95
C VAL A 289 -15.81 1.19 -13.41
N HIS A 290 -15.96 2.45 -13.81
CA HIS A 290 -15.65 2.91 -15.16
C HIS A 290 -14.20 3.37 -15.35
N THR A 291 -13.45 3.58 -14.26
CA THR A 291 -12.07 4.08 -14.33
C THR A 291 -11.14 3.07 -15.01
N ASP A 292 -10.14 3.57 -15.73
CA ASP A 292 -9.13 2.76 -16.39
C ASP A 292 -8.35 1.93 -15.37
N PHE A 293 -8.12 2.46 -14.18
CA PHE A 293 -7.51 1.73 -13.07
C PHE A 293 -8.31 0.49 -12.67
N VAL A 294 -9.63 0.61 -12.44
CA VAL A 294 -10.45 -0.54 -12.04
C VAL A 294 -10.51 -1.57 -13.17
N GLN A 295 -10.68 -1.12 -14.42
CA GLN A 295 -10.65 -2.01 -15.57
C GLN A 295 -9.32 -2.76 -15.71
N LEU A 296 -8.19 -2.07 -15.48
CA LEU A 296 -6.86 -2.67 -15.46
C LEU A 296 -6.75 -3.73 -14.37
N VAL A 297 -7.15 -3.40 -13.14
CA VAL A 297 -7.08 -4.34 -12.01
C VAL A 297 -7.95 -5.55 -12.28
N HIS A 298 -9.19 -5.39 -12.72
CA HIS A 298 -10.05 -6.53 -13.06
C HIS A 298 -9.50 -7.39 -14.21
N ALA A 299 -8.81 -6.77 -15.18
CA ALA A 299 -8.20 -7.51 -16.29
C ALA A 299 -6.92 -8.28 -15.90
N ARG A 300 -6.16 -7.77 -14.92
CA ARG A 300 -4.80 -8.27 -14.60
C ARG A 300 -4.68 -8.93 -13.24
N CYS A 301 -5.60 -8.64 -12.34
CA CYS A 301 -5.75 -9.28 -11.04
C CYS A 301 -7.24 -9.35 -10.64
N PRO A 302 -8.03 -10.23 -11.30
CA PRO A 302 -9.48 -10.30 -11.13
C PRO A 302 -9.96 -10.71 -9.74
N THR A 303 -9.06 -11.15 -8.86
CA THR A 303 -9.36 -11.61 -7.49
C THR A 303 -8.92 -10.62 -6.41
N ALA A 304 -8.53 -9.40 -6.78
CA ALA A 304 -8.17 -8.33 -5.88
C ALA A 304 -9.30 -7.31 -5.73
N TYR A 305 -9.31 -6.56 -4.63
CA TYR A 305 -10.11 -5.34 -4.53
C TYR A 305 -9.49 -4.22 -5.35
N ALA A 306 -10.20 -3.74 -6.37
CA ALA A 306 -9.82 -2.53 -7.08
C ALA A 306 -10.33 -1.25 -6.40
N TYR A 307 -11.39 -1.36 -5.58
CA TYR A 307 -12.03 -0.25 -4.85
C TYR A 307 -12.78 -0.77 -3.60
N SER A 308 -13.27 0.14 -2.75
CA SER A 308 -13.80 -0.15 -1.39
C SER A 308 -14.95 -1.16 -1.30
N TYR A 309 -15.68 -1.42 -2.40
CA TYR A 309 -16.81 -2.35 -2.44
C TYR A 309 -16.71 -3.40 -3.52
N ASP A 310 -15.49 -3.80 -3.87
CA ASP A 310 -15.24 -4.82 -4.87
C ASP A 310 -15.33 -6.25 -4.29
N ASP A 311 -16.29 -6.49 -3.38
CA ASP A 311 -16.41 -7.74 -2.63
C ASP A 311 -16.64 -8.96 -3.52
N ASP A 312 -17.33 -8.75 -4.64
CA ASP A 312 -17.64 -9.82 -5.58
C ASP A 312 -16.38 -10.36 -6.28
N ALA A 313 -15.33 -9.54 -6.38
CA ALA A 313 -14.03 -9.90 -6.94
C ALA A 313 -13.03 -10.33 -5.85
N GLY A 314 -12.88 -9.51 -4.81
CA GLY A 314 -11.69 -9.59 -3.95
C GLY A 314 -11.87 -10.18 -2.55
N LEU A 315 -13.09 -10.48 -2.10
CA LEU A 315 -13.29 -11.02 -0.75
C LEU A 315 -13.26 -12.54 -0.77
N HIS A 316 -12.26 -13.10 -0.10
CA HIS A 316 -12.07 -14.54 -0.04
C HIS A 316 -12.25 -15.07 1.38
N ALA A 317 -12.76 -16.29 1.49
CA ALA A 317 -13.02 -16.96 2.76
C ALA A 317 -12.44 -18.37 2.74
N CYS A 318 -11.72 -18.70 3.80
CA CYS A 318 -11.07 -19.98 4.03
C CYS A 318 -11.48 -20.57 5.39
N PRO A 319 -11.32 -21.88 5.60
CA PRO A 319 -11.40 -22.48 6.93
C PRO A 319 -10.50 -21.80 7.97
N ALA A 320 -10.82 -22.00 9.24
CA ALA A 320 -10.10 -21.37 10.35
C ALA A 320 -8.62 -21.75 10.44
N ASP A 321 -8.22 -22.90 9.90
CA ASP A 321 -6.86 -23.45 10.04
C ASP A 321 -5.97 -23.15 8.83
N THR A 322 -6.50 -22.45 7.82
CA THR A 322 -5.76 -22.10 6.60
C THR A 322 -4.61 -21.15 6.91
N GLY A 323 -3.48 -21.39 6.25
CA GLY A 323 -2.35 -20.46 6.20
C GLY A 323 -2.24 -19.80 4.83
N PHE A 324 -1.31 -18.86 4.68
CA PHE A 324 -1.07 -18.15 3.43
C PHE A 324 0.42 -18.00 3.15
N ARG A 325 0.78 -18.07 1.87
CA ARG A 325 2.05 -17.58 1.33
C ARG A 325 1.76 -16.35 0.49
N VAL A 326 2.35 -15.22 0.85
CA VAL A 326 2.35 -13.99 0.05
C VAL A 326 3.70 -13.89 -0.64
N GLU A 327 3.71 -13.63 -1.94
CA GLU A 327 4.93 -13.50 -2.72
C GLU A 327 4.95 -12.15 -3.44
N LEU A 328 6.01 -11.38 -3.24
CA LEU A 328 6.23 -10.06 -3.86
C LEU A 328 7.18 -10.22 -5.04
N CYS A 329 6.83 -9.63 -6.18
CA CYS A 329 7.50 -9.80 -7.47
C CYS A 329 7.57 -11.27 -7.98
N PRO A 330 6.47 -12.05 -7.90
CA PRO A 330 6.46 -13.46 -8.29
C PRO A 330 6.82 -13.69 -9.77
#